data_AF-A0AAE0J170-F1
#
_entry.id   AF-A0AAE0J170-F1
#
_cell.length_a   1.000
_cell.length_b   1.000
_cell.length_c   1.000
_cell.angle_alpha   90.00
_cell.angle_beta   90.00
_cell.angle_gamma   90.00
#
_symmetry.space_group_name_H-M   'P 1'
#
loop_
_entity.id
_entity.type
_entity.pdbx_description
1 polymer ?
#
loop_
_entity_poly.entity_id
_entity_poly.type
_entity_poly.pdbx_seq_one_letter_code
_entity_poly.pdbx_strand_id
1 'polypeptide(L)'
;MTDFLHNAPIVLDNGSGTIRAGFAGDDLPKCYFPSFVGRPKHTRVLAGALEGDVFIGQRAATELRGLLKIRYPLEHGIVTDWDDMEKIWAYVYDDGLKTLSEEVILSLYASGRTTGVVLDNGDGISHAVPIYQGFTVPNSIRRIDVAGRDITEHMQNLLRKSGYVFHTSAEKEVVRLIKESVTYKEWAAAKMDPGKIAEYTMPDGKKLKLGVERFRAPEILFDNPNPNPTVCW
;
A
#
# COMPACT_ATOMS: atom_id res chain seq x y z
N MET A 1 24.66 10.48 -14.59
CA MET A 1 23.65 9.48 -15.00
C MET A 1 24.06 8.20 -14.30
N THR A 2 23.69 8.07 -13.02
CA THR A 2 24.10 6.96 -12.17
C THR A 2 22.94 5.99 -12.11
N ASP A 3 23.17 4.79 -12.64
CA ASP A 3 22.24 3.66 -12.58
C ASP A 3 22.05 3.27 -11.11
N PHE A 4 20.87 3.56 -10.57
CA PHE A 4 20.49 3.10 -9.23
C PHE A 4 20.22 1.59 -9.30
N LEU A 5 21.19 0.81 -8.85
CA LEU A 5 21.08 -0.64 -8.73
C LEU A 5 20.20 -0.97 -7.51
N HIS A 6 18.92 -1.24 -7.73
CA HIS A 6 17.91 -1.40 -6.67
C HIS A 6 17.95 -2.72 -5.86
N ASN A 7 19.02 -3.51 -5.99
CA ASN A 7 19.32 -4.60 -5.04
C ASN A 7 20.55 -4.30 -4.17
N ALA A 8 21.01 -3.04 -4.18
CA ALA A 8 22.10 -2.62 -3.31
C ALA A 8 21.66 -2.77 -1.85
N PRO A 9 22.43 -3.48 -1.00
CA PRO A 9 22.14 -3.60 0.42
C PRO A 9 21.89 -2.23 1.05
N ILE A 10 20.85 -2.11 1.85
CA ILE A 10 20.61 -0.88 2.61
C ILE A 10 21.53 -0.87 3.82
N VAL A 11 22.27 0.21 3.97
CA VAL A 11 23.08 0.48 5.16
C VAL A 11 22.28 1.43 6.04
N LEU A 12 21.86 0.95 7.21
CA LEU A 12 21.11 1.73 8.19
C LEU A 12 21.89 1.83 9.49
N ASP A 13 22.38 3.02 9.79
CA ASP A 13 23.12 3.35 11.00
C ASP A 13 22.16 3.97 12.03
N ASN A 14 21.85 3.18 13.07
CA ASN A 14 20.98 3.57 14.19
C ASN A 14 21.78 4.34 15.25
N GLY A 15 22.08 5.61 14.99
CA GLY A 15 22.67 6.48 15.99
C GLY A 15 21.65 6.99 17.01
N SER A 16 22.08 7.15 18.27
CA SER A 16 21.24 7.68 19.36
C SER A 16 20.82 9.13 19.19
N GLY A 17 21.60 9.93 18.46
CA GLY A 17 21.26 11.31 18.10
C GLY A 17 20.75 11.50 16.67
N THR A 18 21.23 10.68 15.73
CA THR A 18 20.91 10.80 14.30
C THR A 18 20.88 9.43 13.65
N ILE A 19 19.91 9.21 12.78
CA ILE A 19 19.87 8.05 11.90
C ILE A 19 20.39 8.43 10.53
N ARG A 20 21.16 7.52 9.95
CA ARG A 20 21.69 7.64 8.60
C ARG A 20 21.33 6.39 7.83
N ALA A 21 20.76 6.56 6.64
CA ALA A 21 20.45 5.43 5.78
C ALA A 21 20.81 5.74 4.33
N GLY A 22 21.24 4.71 3.60
CA GLY A 22 21.61 4.82 2.19
C GLY A 22 21.81 3.45 1.57
N PHE A 23 22.11 3.43 0.29
CA PHE A 23 22.45 2.21 -0.43
C PHE A 23 23.95 1.95 -0.34
N ALA A 24 24.34 0.69 -0.21
CA ALA A 24 25.74 0.29 -0.24
C ALA A 24 26.37 0.69 -1.58
N GLY A 25 27.51 1.38 -1.52
CA GLY A 25 28.23 1.91 -2.69
C GLY A 25 27.98 3.40 -2.97
N ASP A 26 27.03 4.04 -2.29
CA ASP A 26 26.88 5.50 -2.35
C ASP A 26 27.92 6.21 -1.45
N ASP A 27 28.49 7.32 -1.93
CA ASP A 27 29.46 8.13 -1.17
C ASP A 27 28.84 8.87 0.03
N LEU A 28 27.52 9.12 -0.02
CA LEU A 28 26.79 9.89 0.99
C LEU A 28 25.46 9.21 1.34
N PRO A 29 25.03 9.28 2.62
CA PRO A 29 23.72 8.76 3.01
C PRO A 29 22.60 9.51 2.28
N LYS A 30 21.61 8.76 1.78
CA LYS A 30 20.43 9.32 1.11
C LYS A 30 19.46 9.93 2.11
N CYS A 31 19.38 9.35 3.30
CA CYS A 31 18.53 9.78 4.38
C CYS A 31 19.37 10.12 5.61
N TYR A 32 19.18 11.32 6.15
CA TYR A 32 19.84 11.80 7.36
C TYR A 32 18.85 12.63 8.16
N PHE A 33 18.53 12.20 9.37
CA PHE A 33 17.62 12.94 10.25
C PHE A 33 17.82 12.57 11.74
N PRO A 34 17.35 13.42 12.68
CA PRO A 34 17.41 13.10 14.10
C PRO A 34 16.57 11.86 14.48
N SER A 35 17.10 11.03 15.37
CA SER A 35 16.50 9.76 15.82
C SER A 35 15.37 9.96 16.85
N PHE A 36 14.33 10.71 16.48
CA PHE A 36 13.21 10.96 17.38
C PHE A 36 11.84 10.79 16.70
N VAL A 37 10.83 10.53 17.53
CA VAL A 37 9.42 10.56 17.15
C VAL A 37 8.74 11.76 17.80
N GLY A 38 8.13 12.61 16.98
CA GLY A 38 7.36 13.77 17.42
C GLY A 38 5.87 13.50 17.42
N ARG A 39 5.18 13.81 18.51
CA ARG A 39 3.71 13.77 18.61
C ARG A 39 3.15 15.14 18.96
N PRO A 40 1.99 15.59 18.43
CA PRO A 40 1.42 16.90 18.76
C PRO A 40 1.24 17.10 20.27
N LYS A 41 1.69 18.26 20.81
CA LYS A 41 1.49 18.60 22.23
C LYS A 41 0.04 18.91 22.58
N HIS A 42 -0.70 19.47 21.64
CA HIS A 42 -2.06 19.95 21.83
C HIS A 42 -2.97 19.40 20.72
N THR A 43 -4.06 18.77 21.13
CA THR A 43 -5.14 18.32 20.24
C THR A 43 -5.81 19.53 19.59
N ARG A 44 -6.11 19.46 18.29
CA ARG A 44 -6.48 20.63 17.49
C ARG A 44 -7.97 20.88 17.41
N VAL A 45 -8.29 22.18 17.30
CA VAL A 45 -9.67 22.73 17.21
C VAL A 45 -9.88 23.57 15.92
N LEU A 46 -8.85 23.77 15.07
CA LEU A 46 -8.91 24.65 13.89
C LEU A 46 -8.51 23.96 12.57
N ALA A 47 -9.17 24.33 11.48
CA ALA A 47 -8.92 23.84 10.12
C ALA A 47 -7.63 24.43 9.51
N GLY A 48 -6.79 23.59 8.88
CA GLY A 48 -5.52 23.97 8.24
C GLY A 48 -4.25 23.58 8.99
N ALA A 49 -4.36 22.70 9.99
CA ALA A 49 -3.27 22.35 10.87
C ALA A 49 -2.73 20.93 10.54
N LEU A 50 -1.39 20.73 10.49
CA LEU A 50 -0.65 19.44 10.28
C LEU A 50 -1.48 18.14 10.38
N GLU A 51 -1.73 17.46 9.28
CA GLU A 51 -2.38 16.15 9.32
C GLU A 51 -1.41 15.09 9.87
N GLY A 52 -1.89 14.22 10.75
CA GLY A 52 -1.14 13.10 11.33
C GLY A 52 -0.88 13.20 12.84
N ASP A 53 -0.77 12.04 13.48
CA ASP A 53 -0.49 11.91 14.92
C ASP A 53 1.00 11.69 15.23
N VAL A 54 1.77 11.31 14.20
CA VAL A 54 3.19 10.94 14.30
C VAL A 54 3.97 11.70 13.24
N PHE A 55 5.05 12.36 13.66
CA PHE A 55 5.93 13.15 12.81
C PHE A 55 7.37 12.69 13.01
N ILE A 56 8.00 12.24 11.93
CA ILE A 56 9.37 11.72 11.89
C ILE A 56 10.10 12.38 10.71
N GLY A 57 11.41 12.52 10.81
CA GLY A 57 12.24 13.05 9.72
C GLY A 57 12.55 14.54 9.80
N GLN A 58 13.14 15.05 8.72
CA GLN A 58 13.71 16.40 8.70
C GLN A 58 12.64 17.48 8.89
N ARG A 59 11.45 17.30 8.31
CA ARG A 59 10.30 18.23 8.48
C ARG A 59 9.87 18.34 9.95
N ALA A 60 9.83 17.22 10.67
CA ALA A 60 9.53 17.21 12.09
C ALA A 60 10.61 17.96 12.90
N ALA A 61 11.87 17.84 12.49
CA ALA A 61 13.03 18.45 13.15
C ALA A 61 13.18 19.95 12.92
N THR A 62 12.85 20.46 11.72
CA THR A 62 13.06 21.87 11.36
C THR A 62 11.80 22.71 11.51
N GLU A 63 10.65 22.25 11.01
CA GLU A 63 9.44 23.07 10.88
C GLU A 63 8.53 22.94 12.10
N LEU A 64 8.48 21.75 12.71
CA LEU A 64 7.40 21.37 13.63
C LEU A 64 7.87 21.19 15.07
N ARG A 65 9.18 21.34 15.32
CA ARG A 65 9.82 21.05 16.60
C ARG A 65 9.15 21.70 17.82
N GLY A 66 8.69 22.96 17.68
CA GLY A 66 8.04 23.69 18.76
C GLY A 66 6.67 23.11 19.16
N LEU A 67 5.96 22.53 18.19
CA LEU A 67 4.60 22.02 18.32
C LEU A 67 4.55 20.55 18.77
N LEU A 68 5.68 19.84 18.68
CA LEU A 68 5.77 18.41 18.93
C LEU A 68 6.40 18.10 20.29
N LYS A 69 5.82 17.13 21.00
CA LYS A 69 6.45 16.42 22.10
C LYS A 69 7.39 15.38 21.49
N ILE A 70 8.68 15.59 21.69
CA ILE A 70 9.74 14.79 21.10
C ILE A 70 10.12 13.65 22.07
N ARG A 71 10.23 12.43 21.56
CA ARG A 71 10.76 11.27 22.27
C ARG A 71 11.85 10.60 21.46
N TYR A 72 12.91 10.19 22.14
CA TYR A 72 14.01 9.42 21.54
C TYR A 72 13.81 7.95 21.93
N PRO A 73 13.58 7.06 20.96
CA PRO A 73 13.40 5.63 21.24
C PRO A 73 14.72 4.87 21.46
N LEU A 74 15.85 5.57 21.35
CA LEU A 74 17.19 5.00 21.50
C LEU A 74 17.97 5.79 22.56
N GLU A 75 18.26 5.15 23.69
CA GLU A 75 19.02 5.74 24.81
C GLU A 75 20.34 4.98 24.97
N HIS A 76 21.46 5.70 24.92
CA HIS A 76 22.80 5.13 25.09
C HIS A 76 23.13 3.95 24.14
N GLY A 77 22.58 3.94 22.93
CA GLY A 77 22.80 2.84 21.98
C GLY A 77 21.79 1.70 22.09
N ILE A 78 20.88 1.75 23.06
CA ILE A 78 19.90 0.69 23.34
C ILE A 78 18.51 1.20 22.96
N VAL A 79 17.76 0.38 22.23
CA VAL A 79 16.35 0.65 21.93
C VAL A 79 15.53 0.48 23.20
N THR A 80 14.91 1.57 23.67
CA THR A 80 14.03 1.60 24.85
C THR A 80 12.55 1.56 24.49
N ASP A 81 12.19 2.06 23.30
CA ASP A 81 10.81 2.08 22.78
C ASP A 81 10.78 1.48 21.37
N TRP A 82 10.36 0.21 21.28
CA TRP A 82 10.32 -0.53 20.02
C TRP A 82 9.22 -0.02 19.08
N ASP A 83 8.09 0.43 19.62
CA ASP A 83 6.98 0.95 18.82
C ASP A 83 7.41 2.23 18.08
N ASP A 84 8.21 3.07 18.73
CA ASP A 84 8.72 4.30 18.12
C ASP A 84 9.91 4.04 17.18
N MET A 85 10.75 3.04 17.44
CA MET A 85 11.77 2.59 16.48
C MET A 85 11.16 2.04 15.19
N GLU A 86 10.09 1.24 15.29
CA GLU A 86 9.43 0.67 14.11
C GLU A 86 8.89 1.78 13.18
N LYS A 87 8.27 2.82 13.75
CA LYS A 87 7.79 3.97 12.97
C LYS A 87 8.94 4.73 12.31
N ILE A 88 10.09 4.83 12.98
CA ILE A 88 11.29 5.43 12.41
C ILE A 88 11.80 4.62 11.22
N TRP A 89 11.88 3.30 11.34
CA TRP A 89 12.31 2.45 10.21
C TRP A 89 11.31 2.50 9.06
N ALA A 90 10.00 2.46 9.33
CA ALA A 90 8.98 2.65 8.31
C ALA A 90 9.18 3.99 7.56
N TYR A 91 9.45 5.08 8.28
CA TYR A 91 9.78 6.36 7.67
C TYR A 91 11.06 6.30 6.79
N VAL A 92 12.10 5.60 7.23
CA VAL A 92 13.33 5.41 6.45
C VAL A 92 13.05 4.69 5.13
N TYR A 93 12.28 3.60 5.16
CA TYR A 93 11.97 2.81 3.97
C TYR A 93 11.03 3.56 3.02
N ASP A 94 9.94 4.15 3.53
CA ASP A 94 8.88 4.77 2.72
C ASP A 94 9.26 6.16 2.19
N ASP A 95 9.66 7.08 3.08
CA ASP A 95 9.89 8.49 2.72
C ASP A 95 11.38 8.77 2.43
N GLY A 96 12.27 8.14 3.20
CA GLY A 96 13.71 8.36 3.13
C GLY A 96 14.38 7.74 1.91
N LEU A 97 14.24 6.42 1.76
CA LEU A 97 14.90 5.63 0.71
C LEU A 97 13.97 5.29 -0.45
N LYS A 98 12.64 5.38 -0.25
CA LYS A 98 11.61 5.03 -1.23
C LYS A 98 11.84 3.64 -1.82
N THR A 99 12.28 2.72 -0.99
CA THR A 99 12.58 1.35 -1.36
C THR A 99 11.28 0.58 -1.49
N LEU A 100 11.12 -0.15 -2.59
CA LEU A 100 9.97 -1.01 -2.81
C LEU A 100 10.02 -2.25 -1.91
N SER A 101 8.85 -2.88 -1.72
CA SER A 101 8.77 -4.21 -1.11
C SER A 101 9.58 -5.21 -1.94
N GLU A 102 10.43 -5.99 -1.27
CA GLU A 102 11.25 -7.06 -1.87
C GLU A 102 10.40 -8.15 -2.53
N GLU A 103 9.12 -8.23 -2.16
CA GLU A 103 8.11 -9.18 -2.66
C GLU A 103 8.01 -9.18 -4.19
N VAL A 104 8.09 -8.00 -4.81
CA VAL A 104 7.93 -7.85 -6.25
C VAL A 104 9.10 -8.52 -7.00
N ILE A 105 10.32 -8.33 -6.53
CA ILE A 105 11.53 -8.87 -7.19
C ILE A 105 11.61 -10.38 -6.97
N LEU A 106 11.21 -10.85 -5.79
CA LEU A 106 11.18 -12.27 -5.46
C LEU A 106 10.24 -13.05 -6.38
N SER A 107 9.08 -12.49 -6.73
CA SER A 107 8.14 -13.12 -7.66
C SER A 107 8.75 -13.35 -9.06
N LEU A 108 9.56 -12.40 -9.54
CA LEU A 108 10.24 -12.52 -10.83
C LEU A 108 11.34 -13.59 -10.77
N TYR A 109 12.12 -13.62 -9.69
CA TYR A 109 13.13 -14.65 -9.48
C TYR A 109 12.53 -16.05 -9.29
N ALA A 110 11.39 -16.16 -8.62
CA ALA A 110 10.65 -17.41 -8.50
C ALA A 110 10.20 -17.95 -9.87
N SER A 111 9.94 -17.06 -10.84
CA SER A 111 9.65 -17.45 -12.23
C SER A 111 10.89 -17.80 -13.06
N GLY A 112 12.10 -17.71 -12.49
CA GLY A 112 13.37 -17.98 -13.18
C GLY A 112 13.76 -16.91 -14.21
N ARG A 113 13.19 -15.70 -14.10
CA ARG A 113 13.44 -14.59 -15.02
C ARG A 113 14.24 -13.49 -14.33
N THR A 114 15.07 -12.81 -15.09
CA THR A 114 15.83 -11.62 -14.65
C THR A 114 15.31 -10.34 -15.27
N THR A 115 14.45 -10.43 -16.29
CA THR A 115 13.83 -9.29 -16.98
C THR A 115 12.32 -9.55 -17.09
N GLY A 116 11.52 -8.53 -16.84
CA GLY A 116 10.06 -8.60 -16.91
C GLY A 116 9.38 -7.46 -16.17
N VAL A 117 8.10 -7.27 -16.42
CA VAL A 117 7.26 -6.39 -15.61
C VAL A 117 6.46 -7.25 -14.65
N VAL A 118 6.56 -6.95 -13.35
CA VAL A 118 5.76 -7.59 -12.31
C VAL A 118 4.59 -6.68 -12.00
N LEU A 119 3.39 -7.26 -12.04
CA LEU A 119 2.17 -6.64 -11.56
C LEU A 119 1.79 -7.33 -10.25
N ASP A 120 1.94 -6.59 -9.15
CA ASP A 120 1.55 -7.06 -7.83
C ASP A 120 0.26 -6.36 -7.40
N ASN A 121 -0.76 -7.14 -7.05
CA ASN A 121 -2.06 -6.63 -6.61
C ASN A 121 -2.35 -7.21 -5.23
N GLY A 122 -2.22 -6.37 -4.21
CA GLY A 122 -2.52 -6.74 -2.82
C GLY A 122 -3.97 -6.47 -2.44
N ASP A 123 -4.22 -6.36 -1.13
CA ASP A 123 -5.53 -5.93 -0.62
C ASP A 123 -5.71 -4.40 -0.70
N GLY A 124 -4.66 -3.61 -0.46
CA GLY A 124 -4.77 -2.14 -0.39
C GLY A 124 -4.13 -1.36 -1.53
N ILE A 125 -3.14 -1.95 -2.21
CA ILE A 125 -2.36 -1.25 -3.25
C ILE A 125 -2.06 -2.21 -4.39
N SER A 126 -1.98 -1.68 -5.60
CA SER A 126 -1.49 -2.37 -6.78
C SER A 126 -0.25 -1.66 -7.34
N HIS A 127 0.80 -2.42 -7.63
CA HIS A 127 2.07 -1.92 -8.14
C HIS A 127 2.43 -2.59 -9.47
N ALA A 128 2.85 -1.80 -10.45
CA ALA A 128 3.51 -2.30 -11.66
C ALA A 128 4.98 -1.89 -11.60
N VAL A 129 5.86 -2.87 -11.50
CA VAL A 129 7.30 -2.68 -11.36
C VAL A 129 8.02 -3.33 -12.56
N PRO A 130 8.56 -2.55 -13.48
CA PRO A 130 9.45 -3.05 -14.51
C PRO A 130 10.82 -3.39 -13.92
N ILE A 131 11.31 -4.59 -14.22
CA ILE A 131 12.60 -5.12 -13.81
C ILE A 131 13.40 -5.49 -15.08
N TYR A 132 14.64 -5.03 -15.13
CA TYR A 132 15.58 -5.34 -16.20
C TYR A 132 16.89 -5.86 -15.62
N GLN A 133 17.26 -7.10 -15.98
CA GLN A 133 18.47 -7.79 -15.53
C GLN A 133 18.64 -7.83 -14.00
N GLY A 134 17.54 -7.96 -13.26
CA GLY A 134 17.51 -7.99 -11.80
C GLY A 134 17.42 -6.62 -11.14
N PHE A 135 17.37 -5.53 -11.92
CA PHE A 135 17.26 -4.16 -11.42
C PHE A 135 15.91 -3.56 -11.74
N THR A 136 15.25 -2.95 -10.75
CA THR A 136 14.00 -2.23 -10.97
C THR A 136 14.25 -0.91 -11.70
N VAL A 137 13.33 -0.48 -12.56
CA VAL A 137 13.42 0.80 -13.28
C VAL A 137 12.53 1.84 -12.58
N PRO A 138 13.08 2.71 -11.71
CA PRO A 138 12.30 3.47 -10.73
C PRO A 138 11.32 4.47 -11.35
N ASN A 139 11.74 5.19 -12.39
CA ASN A 139 10.89 6.18 -13.08
C ASN A 139 9.69 5.56 -13.80
N SER A 140 9.71 4.24 -14.01
CA SER A 140 8.66 3.49 -14.69
C SER A 140 7.78 2.69 -13.72
N ILE A 141 8.04 2.78 -12.41
CA ILE A 141 7.14 2.20 -11.41
C ILE A 141 5.81 2.95 -11.47
N ARG A 142 4.71 2.19 -11.45
CA ARG A 142 3.37 2.73 -11.28
C ARG A 142 2.79 2.14 -10.01
N ARG A 143 2.25 3.01 -9.16
CA ARG A 143 1.49 2.65 -7.97
C ARG A 143 0.08 3.19 -8.14
N ILE A 144 -0.90 2.35 -7.83
CA ILE A 144 -2.31 2.71 -7.82
C ILE A 144 -2.87 2.24 -6.47
N ASP A 145 -3.51 3.15 -5.74
CA ASP A 145 -4.22 2.83 -4.51
C ASP A 145 -5.63 2.29 -4.85
N VAL A 146 -5.68 1.27 -5.72
CA VAL A 146 -6.89 0.51 -6.08
C VAL A 146 -6.50 -0.96 -6.07
N ALA A 147 -7.16 -1.76 -5.23
CA ALA A 147 -6.78 -3.14 -4.99
C ALA A 147 -7.95 -4.01 -4.49
N GLY A 148 -7.65 -5.13 -3.82
CA GLY A 148 -8.64 -6.11 -3.35
C GLY A 148 -9.73 -5.54 -2.43
N ARG A 149 -9.42 -4.51 -1.63
CA ARG A 149 -10.33 -3.83 -0.72
C ARG A 149 -11.34 -2.99 -1.47
N ASP A 150 -10.90 -2.23 -2.45
CA ASP A 150 -11.77 -1.41 -3.30
C ASP A 150 -12.77 -2.28 -4.08
N ILE A 151 -12.32 -3.43 -4.58
CA ILE A 151 -13.21 -4.42 -5.20
C ILE A 151 -14.24 -4.94 -4.20
N THR A 152 -13.85 -5.19 -2.95
CA THR A 152 -14.74 -5.68 -1.90
C THR A 152 -15.79 -4.61 -1.54
N GLU A 153 -15.41 -3.34 -1.46
CA GLU A 153 -16.32 -2.22 -1.23
C GLU A 153 -17.24 -1.96 -2.43
N HIS A 154 -16.71 -2.09 -3.65
CA HIS A 154 -17.51 -1.99 -4.85
C HIS A 154 -18.56 -3.12 -4.92
N MET A 155 -18.17 -4.36 -4.59
CA MET A 155 -19.07 -5.50 -4.50
C MET A 155 -20.16 -5.27 -3.44
N GLN A 156 -19.82 -4.74 -2.27
CA GLN A 156 -20.79 -4.38 -1.24
C GLN A 156 -21.83 -3.35 -1.76
N ASN A 157 -21.37 -2.35 -2.51
CA ASN A 157 -22.25 -1.34 -3.10
C ASN A 157 -23.17 -1.91 -4.20
N LEU A 158 -22.67 -2.85 -5.01
CA LEU A 158 -23.48 -3.55 -6.02
C LEU A 158 -24.54 -4.44 -5.36
N LEU A 159 -24.17 -5.20 -4.33
CA LEU A 159 -25.09 -6.03 -3.54
C LEU A 159 -26.18 -5.19 -2.88
N ARG A 160 -25.83 -3.99 -2.40
CA ARG A 160 -26.79 -3.03 -1.84
C ARG A 160 -27.83 -2.58 -2.86
N LYS A 161 -27.44 -2.37 -4.12
CA LYS A 161 -28.37 -2.03 -5.22
C LYS A 161 -29.31 -3.19 -5.56
N SER A 162 -28.85 -4.42 -5.41
CA SER A 162 -29.64 -5.64 -5.61
C SER A 162 -30.51 -6.02 -4.41
N GLY A 163 -30.49 -5.22 -3.33
CA GLY A 163 -31.35 -5.38 -2.16
C GLY A 163 -30.71 -6.12 -0.98
N TYR A 164 -29.44 -6.52 -1.08
CA TYR A 164 -28.71 -7.16 0.03
C TYR A 164 -27.87 -6.12 0.76
N VAL A 165 -28.22 -5.85 2.02
CA VAL A 165 -27.57 -4.81 2.81
C VAL A 165 -26.65 -5.43 3.84
N PHE A 166 -25.38 -5.03 3.80
CA PHE A 166 -24.34 -5.43 4.74
C PHE A 166 -23.81 -4.16 5.41
N HIS A 167 -23.90 -4.06 6.73
CA HIS A 167 -23.53 -2.87 7.50
C HIS A 167 -22.37 -3.12 8.47
N THR A 168 -22.23 -4.34 8.97
CA THR A 168 -21.23 -4.67 9.98
C THR A 168 -19.88 -5.02 9.35
N SER A 169 -18.80 -4.88 10.13
CA SER A 169 -17.46 -5.29 9.71
C SER A 169 -17.36 -6.80 9.47
N ALA A 170 -18.09 -7.61 10.25
CA ALA A 170 -18.16 -9.05 10.06
C ALA A 170 -18.84 -9.43 8.73
N GLU A 171 -19.89 -8.70 8.34
CA GLU A 171 -20.53 -8.90 7.04
C GLU A 171 -19.63 -8.46 5.87
N LYS A 172 -18.78 -7.43 6.06
CA LYS A 172 -17.79 -7.05 5.04
C LYS A 172 -16.81 -8.19 4.74
N GLU A 173 -16.49 -9.01 5.75
CA GLU A 173 -15.67 -10.22 5.57
C GLU A 173 -16.42 -11.30 4.77
N VAL A 174 -17.72 -11.45 4.97
CA VAL A 174 -18.56 -12.31 4.12
C VAL A 174 -18.55 -11.82 2.68
N VAL A 175 -18.60 -10.50 2.44
CA VAL A 175 -18.48 -9.92 1.09
C VAL A 175 -17.11 -10.22 0.47
N ARG A 176 -16.02 -10.25 1.26
CA ARG A 176 -14.69 -10.66 0.79
C ARG A 176 -14.67 -12.13 0.35
N LEU A 177 -15.30 -13.02 1.11
CA LEU A 177 -15.42 -14.44 0.76
C LEU A 177 -16.31 -14.66 -0.47
N ILE A 178 -17.39 -13.89 -0.60
CA ILE A 178 -18.22 -13.86 -1.81
C ILE A 178 -17.36 -13.42 -3.00
N LYS A 179 -16.58 -12.34 -2.85
CA LYS A 179 -15.66 -11.86 -3.89
C LYS A 179 -14.74 -13.00 -4.35
N GLU A 180 -14.08 -13.69 -3.43
CA GLU A 180 -13.11 -14.76 -3.77
C GLU A 180 -13.75 -16.00 -4.39
N SER A 181 -15.00 -16.31 -4.04
CA SER A 181 -15.66 -17.55 -4.47
C SER A 181 -16.41 -17.42 -5.81
N VAL A 182 -17.01 -16.27 -6.10
CA VAL A 182 -17.94 -16.15 -7.24
C VAL A 182 -17.51 -15.18 -8.32
N THR A 183 -16.55 -14.31 -8.03
CA THR A 183 -16.17 -13.21 -8.94
C THR A 183 -15.25 -13.74 -10.03
N TYR A 184 -15.47 -13.27 -11.25
CA TYR A 184 -14.59 -13.59 -12.38
C TYR A 184 -14.55 -12.40 -13.33
N LYS A 185 -13.44 -12.28 -14.07
CA LYS A 185 -13.33 -11.32 -15.18
C LYS A 185 -13.62 -12.06 -16.49
N GLU A 186 -14.65 -11.64 -17.20
CA GLU A 186 -14.86 -12.04 -18.60
C GLU A 186 -14.09 -11.10 -19.53
N TRP A 187 -13.46 -11.67 -20.57
CA TRP A 187 -12.78 -10.87 -21.59
C TRP A 187 -13.83 -10.15 -22.45
N ALA A 188 -13.65 -8.85 -22.67
CA ALA A 188 -14.64 -7.97 -23.31
C ALA A 188 -15.14 -8.40 -24.72
N ALA A 189 -14.45 -9.35 -25.38
CA ALA A 189 -14.91 -9.91 -26.66
C ALA A 189 -15.94 -11.06 -26.52
N ALA A 190 -16.16 -11.59 -25.32
CA ALA A 190 -17.23 -12.55 -25.05
C ALA A 190 -18.52 -11.74 -24.79
N LYS A 191 -19.53 -11.95 -25.64
CA LYS A 191 -20.86 -11.35 -25.44
C LYS A 191 -21.38 -11.69 -24.04
N MET A 192 -21.88 -10.68 -23.33
CA MET A 192 -22.54 -10.81 -22.02
C MET A 192 -23.59 -11.92 -22.05
N ASP A 193 -23.45 -12.94 -21.21
CA ASP A 193 -24.52 -13.89 -20.91
C ASP A 193 -25.18 -13.48 -19.57
N PRO A 194 -26.21 -12.62 -19.59
CA PRO A 194 -26.95 -12.22 -18.38
C PRO A 194 -27.68 -13.40 -17.68
N GLY A 195 -27.60 -14.62 -18.23
CA GLY A 195 -28.30 -15.81 -17.73
C GLY A 195 -27.56 -16.65 -16.68
N LYS A 196 -26.26 -16.42 -16.41
CA LYS A 196 -25.50 -17.22 -15.43
C LYS A 196 -25.60 -16.66 -14.00
N ILE A 197 -26.69 -16.98 -13.33
CA ILE A 197 -26.86 -16.71 -11.90
C ILE A 197 -26.03 -17.73 -11.11
N ALA A 198 -25.13 -17.27 -10.24
CA ALA A 198 -24.54 -18.14 -9.21
C ALA A 198 -25.30 -18.00 -7.90
N GLU A 199 -25.45 -19.12 -7.21
CA GLU A 199 -25.93 -19.15 -5.83
C GLU A 199 -24.72 -19.27 -4.90
N TYR A 200 -24.62 -18.37 -3.92
CA TYR A 200 -23.66 -18.46 -2.82
C TYR A 200 -24.40 -18.73 -1.51
N THR A 201 -23.96 -19.73 -0.76
CA THR A 201 -24.53 -20.02 0.56
C THR A 201 -23.77 -19.22 1.62
N MET A 202 -24.46 -18.31 2.29
CA MET A 202 -23.91 -17.56 3.42
C MET A 202 -23.62 -18.49 4.61
N PRO A 203 -22.75 -18.08 5.55
CA PRO A 203 -22.54 -18.81 6.81
C PRO A 203 -23.84 -19.09 7.58
N ASP A 204 -24.85 -18.22 7.42
CA ASP A 204 -26.18 -18.36 8.03
C ASP A 204 -27.10 -19.36 7.31
N GLY A 205 -26.63 -20.01 6.24
CA GLY A 205 -27.42 -20.94 5.42
C GLY A 205 -28.34 -20.26 4.39
N LYS A 206 -28.41 -18.92 4.36
CA LYS A 206 -29.17 -18.17 3.36
C LYS A 206 -28.48 -18.24 1.99
N LYS A 207 -29.26 -18.45 0.93
CA LYS A 207 -28.77 -18.47 -0.44
C LYS A 207 -28.84 -17.07 -1.07
N LEU A 208 -27.70 -16.57 -1.52
CA LEU A 208 -27.53 -15.31 -2.21
C LEU A 208 -27.49 -15.56 -3.72
N LYS A 209 -28.38 -14.92 -4.48
CA LYS A 209 -28.37 -14.99 -5.95
C LYS A 209 -27.55 -13.83 -6.50
N LEU A 210 -26.50 -14.16 -7.23
CA LEU A 210 -25.56 -13.20 -7.80
C LEU A 210 -25.61 -13.32 -9.32
N GLY A 211 -25.91 -12.20 -9.97
CA GLY A 211 -25.97 -12.08 -11.42
C GLY A 211 -24.83 -11.21 -11.91
N VAL A 212 -25.17 -9.99 -12.28
CA VAL A 212 -24.24 -9.04 -12.92
C VAL A 212 -23.17 -8.51 -11.97
N GLU A 213 -23.35 -8.62 -10.66
CA GLU A 213 -22.37 -8.11 -9.69
C GLU A 213 -21.04 -8.84 -9.78
N ARG A 214 -21.06 -10.11 -10.20
CA ARG A 214 -19.90 -11.02 -10.25
C ARG A 214 -18.82 -10.60 -11.25
N PHE A 215 -19.19 -9.91 -12.32
CA PHE A 215 -18.24 -9.44 -13.33
C PHE A 215 -18.02 -7.93 -13.26
N ARG A 216 -18.99 -7.15 -12.75
CA ARG A 216 -18.81 -5.70 -12.55
C ARG A 216 -17.94 -5.37 -11.35
N ALA A 217 -17.92 -6.21 -10.32
CA ALA A 217 -17.05 -5.99 -9.16
C ALA A 217 -15.55 -5.80 -9.53
N PRO A 218 -14.92 -6.67 -10.36
CA PRO A 218 -13.52 -6.55 -10.74
C PRO A 218 -13.27 -5.55 -11.89
N GLU A 219 -14.31 -5.02 -12.53
CA GLU A 219 -14.16 -3.99 -13.58
C GLU A 219 -13.50 -2.72 -13.03
N ILE A 220 -13.61 -2.44 -11.73
CA ILE A 220 -12.97 -1.28 -11.08
C ILE A 220 -11.45 -1.25 -11.23
N LEU A 221 -10.80 -2.41 -11.46
CA LEU A 221 -9.37 -2.49 -11.75
C LEU A 221 -9.00 -1.95 -13.15
N PHE A 222 -9.98 -1.90 -14.07
CA PHE A 222 -9.78 -1.57 -15.48
C PHE A 222 -10.47 -0.25 -15.86
N ASP A 223 -11.68 -0.02 -15.36
CA ASP A 223 -12.46 1.20 -15.54
C ASP A 223 -12.65 1.87 -14.18
N ASN A 224 -11.79 2.83 -13.87
CA ASN A 224 -11.90 3.60 -12.63
C ASN A 224 -13.01 4.67 -12.77
N PRO A 225 -14.09 4.61 -11.97
CA PRO A 225 -15.16 5.61 -12.01
C PRO A 225 -14.77 6.97 -11.42
N ASN A 226 -13.60 7.09 -10.76
CA ASN A 226 -13.05 8.36 -10.29
C ASN A 226 -11.88 8.80 -11.19
N PRO A 227 -12.10 9.76 -12.11
CA PRO A 227 -11.04 10.27 -12.97
C PRO A 227 -10.16 11.25 -12.18
N ASN A 228 -9.19 10.73 -11.43
CA ASN A 228 -7.96 11.51 -11.25
C ASN A 228 -7.15 11.37 -12.55
N PRO A 229 -6.69 12.48 -13.16
CA PRO A 229 -6.12 12.50 -14.52
C PRO A 229 -4.79 11.75 -14.69
N THR A 230 -4.35 11.01 -13.68
CA THR A 230 -3.14 10.17 -13.69
C THR A 230 -3.41 8.69 -13.97
N VAL A 231 -4.67 8.29 -14.10
CA VAL A 231 -5.07 6.87 -14.22
C VAL A 231 -5.57 6.57 -15.62
N CYS A 232 -4.64 6.40 -16.56
CA CYS A 232 -4.83 5.52 -17.71
C CYS A 232 -3.58 4.64 -17.79
N TRP A 233 -3.81 3.33 -17.93
CA TRP A 233 -2.77 2.39 -18.36
C TRP A 233 -2.27 2.78 -19.76
#